data_AF-T0QB64-F1
#
_entry.id   AF-T0QB64-F1
#
_cell.length_a   1.000
_cell.length_b   1.000
_cell.length_c   1.000
_cell.angle_alpha   90.00
_cell.angle_beta   90.00
_cell.angle_gamma   90.00
#
_symmetry.space_group_name_H-M   'P 1'
#
loop_
_entity.id
_entity.type
_entity.pdbx_description
1 polymer ?
#
loop_
_entity_poly.entity_id
_entity_poly.type
_entity_poly.pdbx_seq_one_letter_code
_entity_poly.pdbx_strand_id
1 'polypeptide(L)'
;MSDDGHEYSPYSIARDVALPHCCLRKADAESSVTAELGGITVASWPLSTETVAALTTKYSGRIPAQDVTISGLGIAENEYFSESDILSNFDPYPDGDEFGMTFSMSLAHVAIDATGDASTFKPATQRPPRYTFATVVYFFPSNCVGGAVTISHGHRTTTYEALDAPITSGHRSFAVYHAVYDLADFDYAVKPRYAPPPLPSLQELQLAARRFEPDGHNSVMIRLATRSATPTFGPLTGPDKAILDLLLAADVFDIAIR
;
A
#
# COMPACT_ATOMS: atom_id res chain seq x y z
N MET A 1 -31.21 -2.72 -9.24
CA MET A 1 -30.84 -1.30 -8.98
C MET A 1 -30.91 -1.13 -7.48
N SER A 2 -29.80 -1.42 -6.78
CA SER A 2 -29.61 -0.98 -5.40
C SER A 2 -28.83 0.32 -5.51
N ASP A 3 -29.58 1.42 -5.40
CA ASP A 3 -29.06 2.76 -5.22
C ASP A 3 -28.64 2.86 -3.74
N ASP A 4 -27.58 2.14 -3.37
CA ASP A 4 -26.93 2.30 -2.09
C ASP A 4 -26.06 3.55 -2.20
N GLY A 5 -26.74 4.69 -2.13
CA GLY A 5 -26.11 5.99 -1.99
C GLY A 5 -25.19 5.96 -0.78
N HIS A 6 -23.90 5.77 -1.03
CA HIS A 6 -22.91 6.38 -0.16
C HIS A 6 -23.15 7.89 -0.27
N GLU A 7 -23.88 8.41 0.70
CA GLU A 7 -24.03 9.84 0.88
C GLU A 7 -22.64 10.43 1.13
N TYR A 8 -22.11 11.13 0.12
CA TYR A 8 -20.81 11.79 0.21
C TYR A 8 -20.87 12.87 1.28
N SER A 9 -20.27 12.59 2.43
CA SER A 9 -20.01 13.55 3.50
C SER A 9 -18.58 14.07 3.42
N PRO A 10 -18.29 15.27 3.96
CA PRO A 10 -16.92 15.76 4.11
C PRO A 10 -15.98 14.78 4.84
N TYR A 11 -16.51 14.00 5.80
CA TYR A 11 -15.74 12.95 6.48
C TYR A 11 -15.35 11.81 5.53
N SER A 12 -16.29 11.30 4.74
CA SER A 12 -16.01 10.24 3.75
C SER A 12 -15.00 10.70 2.70
N ILE A 13 -15.09 11.97 2.27
CA ILE A 13 -14.17 12.58 1.33
C ILE A 13 -12.78 12.73 1.96
N ALA A 14 -12.69 13.27 3.16
CA ALA A 14 -11.41 13.46 3.83
C ALA A 14 -10.68 12.14 4.09
N ARG A 15 -11.42 11.10 4.49
CA ARG A 15 -10.90 9.74 4.61
C ARG A 15 -10.35 9.23 3.29
N ASP A 16 -11.15 9.28 2.23
CA ASP A 16 -10.78 8.77 0.91
C ASP A 16 -9.56 9.53 0.30
N VAL A 17 -9.47 10.84 0.57
CA VAL A 17 -8.32 11.68 0.21
C VAL A 17 -7.07 11.30 1.00
N ALA A 18 -7.21 10.99 2.29
CA ALA A 18 -6.10 10.62 3.17
C ALA A 18 -5.59 9.19 2.96
N LEU A 19 -6.33 8.34 2.23
CA LEU A 19 -5.88 6.97 1.92
C LEU A 19 -4.56 6.99 1.14
N PRO A 20 -3.49 6.37 1.65
CA PRO A 20 -2.22 6.31 0.95
C PRO A 20 -2.33 5.44 -0.30
N HIS A 21 -1.63 5.81 -1.38
CA HIS A 21 -1.51 4.92 -2.56
C HIS A 21 -0.39 3.89 -2.41
N CYS A 22 0.59 4.16 -1.55
CA CYS A 22 1.60 3.22 -1.11
C CYS A 22 2.24 3.65 0.21
N CYS A 23 2.80 2.69 0.94
CA CYS A 23 3.45 2.88 2.23
C CYS A 23 4.83 2.20 2.22
N LEU A 24 5.77 2.72 3.00
CA LEU A 24 7.02 2.03 3.30
C LEU A 24 7.18 1.91 4.81
N ARG A 25 7.40 0.67 5.27
CA ARG A 25 7.85 0.38 6.63
C ARG A 25 9.26 -0.17 6.56
N LYS A 26 10.16 0.36 7.39
CA LYS A 26 11.45 -0.29 7.67
C LYS A 26 11.22 -1.22 8.85
N ALA A 27 11.54 -2.50 8.68
CA ALA A 27 11.45 -3.46 9.77
C ALA A 27 12.50 -3.13 10.84
N ASP A 28 12.17 -3.40 12.09
CA ASP A 28 13.16 -3.37 13.18
C ASP A 28 14.20 -4.48 12.95
N ALA A 29 15.44 -4.23 13.34
CA ALA A 29 16.61 -5.03 12.95
C ALA A 29 16.63 -6.50 13.44
N GLU A 30 15.56 -6.97 14.09
CA GLU A 30 15.54 -8.22 14.87
C GLU A 30 14.87 -9.42 14.18
N SER A 31 14.32 -9.30 12.96
CA SER A 31 13.68 -10.47 12.34
C SER A 31 14.71 -11.47 11.79
N SER A 32 14.88 -12.61 12.49
CA SER A 32 15.62 -13.77 12.00
C SER A 32 14.81 -14.53 10.94
N VAL A 33 14.71 -13.95 9.75
CA VAL A 33 13.99 -14.57 8.63
C VAL A 33 14.75 -15.79 8.13
N THR A 34 14.10 -16.95 8.19
CA THR A 34 14.56 -18.18 7.53
C THR A 34 13.68 -18.49 6.34
N ALA A 35 14.27 -19.05 5.28
CA ALA A 35 13.53 -19.38 4.07
C ALA A 35 14.07 -20.64 3.39
N GLU A 36 13.19 -21.34 2.70
CA GLU A 36 13.51 -22.37 1.72
C GLU A 36 12.89 -21.96 0.38
N LEU A 37 13.73 -21.85 -0.65
CA LEU A 37 13.33 -21.41 -1.98
C LEU A 37 13.61 -22.52 -2.97
N GLY A 38 12.57 -23.09 -3.58
CA GLY A 38 12.72 -24.10 -4.62
C GLY A 38 13.43 -25.38 -4.19
N GLY A 39 13.39 -25.71 -2.88
CA GLY A 39 14.14 -26.81 -2.28
C GLY A 39 15.54 -26.44 -1.76
N ILE A 40 15.92 -25.16 -1.81
CA ILE A 40 17.22 -24.66 -1.34
C ILE A 40 17.01 -23.88 -0.04
N THR A 41 17.63 -24.34 1.05
CA THR A 41 17.67 -23.60 2.31
C THR A 41 18.51 -22.33 2.16
N VAL A 42 17.93 -21.18 2.51
CA VAL A 42 18.63 -19.90 2.51
C VAL A 42 19.50 -19.80 3.76
N ALA A 43 20.82 -19.89 3.57
CA ALA A 43 21.78 -19.80 4.67
C ALA A 43 21.95 -18.37 5.23
N SER A 44 21.80 -17.36 4.37
CA SER A 44 21.94 -15.95 4.72
C SER A 44 21.35 -15.05 3.64
N TRP A 45 21.01 -13.82 4.03
CA TRP A 45 20.71 -12.73 3.11
C TRP A 45 21.88 -11.73 3.11
N PRO A 46 22.24 -11.13 1.96
CA PRO A 46 21.75 -11.40 0.60
C PRO A 46 22.08 -12.82 0.13
N LEU A 47 21.36 -13.30 -0.89
CA LEU A 47 21.59 -14.64 -1.44
C LEU A 47 22.98 -14.74 -2.05
N SER A 48 23.60 -15.92 -1.96
CA SER A 48 24.88 -16.18 -2.63
C SER A 48 24.69 -16.23 -4.15
N THR A 49 25.76 -15.95 -4.90
CA THR A 49 25.75 -16.02 -6.37
C THR A 49 25.34 -17.41 -6.87
N GLU A 50 25.75 -18.48 -6.18
CA GLU A 50 25.40 -19.86 -6.50
C GLU A 50 23.91 -20.11 -6.31
N THR A 51 23.33 -19.58 -5.22
CA THR A 51 21.90 -19.71 -4.93
C THR A 51 21.07 -18.95 -5.97
N VAL A 52 21.48 -17.72 -6.29
CA VAL A 52 20.86 -16.91 -7.34
C VAL A 52 20.92 -17.63 -8.69
N ALA A 53 22.08 -18.17 -9.06
CA ALA A 53 22.25 -18.90 -10.32
C ALA A 53 21.36 -20.15 -10.40
N ALA A 54 21.28 -20.93 -9.31
CA ALA A 54 20.44 -22.11 -9.24
C ALA A 54 18.94 -21.76 -9.38
N LEU A 55 18.46 -20.77 -8.62
CA LEU A 55 17.06 -20.35 -8.66
C LEU A 55 16.69 -19.69 -9.99
N THR A 56 17.59 -18.88 -10.55
CA THR A 56 17.37 -18.24 -11.87
C THR A 56 17.32 -19.27 -12.98
N THR A 57 18.17 -20.31 -12.93
CA THR A 57 18.14 -21.40 -13.92
C THR A 57 16.83 -22.20 -13.85
N LYS A 58 16.33 -22.49 -12.64
CA LYS A 58 15.12 -23.30 -12.45
C LYS A 58 13.83 -22.53 -12.69
N TYR A 59 13.78 -21.26 -12.27
CA TYR A 59 12.54 -20.47 -12.18
C TYR A 59 12.57 -19.14 -12.94
N SER A 60 13.64 -18.84 -13.67
CA SER A 60 13.83 -17.53 -14.31
C SER A 60 13.69 -16.36 -13.34
N GLY A 61 14.14 -16.55 -12.09
CA GLY A 61 14.13 -15.52 -11.04
C GLY A 61 12.78 -15.34 -10.34
N ARG A 62 11.74 -16.15 -10.64
CA ARG A 62 10.42 -16.08 -9.99
C ARG A 62 9.98 -17.42 -9.43
N ILE A 63 10.16 -17.61 -8.13
CA ILE A 63 9.80 -18.85 -7.44
C ILE A 63 8.32 -18.78 -7.04
N PRO A 64 7.46 -19.71 -7.51
CA PRO A 64 6.04 -19.72 -7.17
C PRO A 64 5.83 -20.02 -5.68
N ALA A 65 4.75 -19.51 -5.09
CA ALA A 65 4.47 -19.64 -3.66
C ALA A 65 4.52 -21.10 -3.13
N GLN A 66 4.07 -22.07 -3.91
CA GLN A 66 4.08 -23.49 -3.54
C GLN A 66 5.49 -24.09 -3.35
N ASP A 67 6.51 -23.44 -3.92
CA ASP A 67 7.91 -23.83 -3.82
C ASP A 67 8.68 -22.93 -2.83
N VAL A 68 7.96 -22.20 -1.98
CA VAL A 68 8.55 -21.25 -1.01
C VAL A 68 8.01 -21.53 0.39
N THR A 69 8.94 -21.65 1.33
CA THR A 69 8.65 -21.60 2.76
C THR A 69 9.40 -20.42 3.36
N ILE A 70 8.71 -19.52 4.06
CA ILE A 70 9.35 -18.42 4.79
C ILE A 70 8.84 -18.44 6.23
N SER A 71 9.74 -18.28 7.19
CA SER A 71 9.42 -18.22 8.62
C SER A 71 10.12 -17.03 9.27
N GLY A 72 9.57 -16.56 10.40
CA GLY A 72 10.07 -15.38 11.10
C GLY A 72 9.63 -14.05 10.48
N LEU A 73 8.78 -14.08 9.45
CA LEU A 73 7.99 -12.92 9.03
C LEU A 73 6.68 -12.92 9.81
N GLY A 74 6.30 -11.79 10.39
CA GLY A 74 4.96 -11.57 10.94
C GLY A 74 3.92 -11.47 9.83
N ILE A 75 3.69 -12.58 9.12
CA ILE A 75 2.69 -12.65 8.05
C ILE A 75 1.34 -12.84 8.71
N ALA A 76 0.45 -11.87 8.51
CA ALA A 76 -0.94 -11.95 8.93
C ALA A 76 -1.65 -13.16 8.30
N GLU A 77 -2.00 -14.16 9.11
CA GLU A 77 -2.94 -15.20 8.71
C GLU A 77 -4.38 -14.73 8.91
N ASN A 78 -4.62 -13.92 9.95
CA ASN A 78 -5.86 -13.21 10.26
C ASN A 78 -5.54 -12.10 11.27
N GLU A 79 -5.27 -10.88 10.80
CA GLU A 79 -4.84 -9.74 11.63
C GLU A 79 -5.85 -8.60 11.52
N TYR A 80 -6.12 -7.91 12.63
CA TYR A 80 -6.93 -6.69 12.61
C TYR A 80 -6.16 -5.54 11.97
N PHE A 81 -6.84 -4.70 11.18
CA PHE A 81 -6.21 -3.50 10.61
C PHE A 81 -5.58 -2.61 11.69
N SER A 82 -6.24 -2.47 12.84
CA SER A 82 -5.76 -1.68 13.98
C SER A 82 -4.43 -2.16 14.56
N GLU A 83 -4.08 -3.43 14.36
CA GLU A 83 -2.83 -4.03 14.85
C GLU A 83 -1.68 -3.91 13.83
N SER A 84 -2.00 -3.64 12.57
CA SER A 84 -1.00 -3.61 11.50
C SER A 84 -0.31 -2.27 11.35
N ASP A 85 1.01 -2.21 11.60
CA ASP A 85 1.78 -0.97 11.43
C ASP A 85 1.92 -0.52 9.96
N ILE A 86 1.67 -1.40 8.98
CA ILE A 86 1.80 -1.07 7.56
C ILE A 86 0.44 -0.99 6.85
N LEU A 87 -0.53 -1.83 7.24
CA LEU A 87 -1.83 -1.90 6.59
C LEU A 87 -2.95 -1.14 7.29
N SER A 88 -2.78 -0.69 8.55
CA SER A 88 -3.80 0.08 9.29
C SER A 88 -4.45 1.22 8.52
N ASN A 89 -3.68 1.96 7.71
CA ASN A 89 -4.21 3.07 6.91
C ASN A 89 -5.07 2.63 5.71
N PHE A 90 -5.23 1.32 5.46
CA PHE A 90 -6.12 0.76 4.44
C PHE A 90 -7.42 0.19 5.03
N ASP A 91 -7.66 0.39 6.33
CA ASP A 91 -8.92 0.04 6.97
C ASP A 91 -10.09 0.78 6.27
N PRO A 92 -11.08 0.08 5.70
CA PRO A 92 -12.25 0.72 5.13
C PRO A 92 -13.19 1.33 6.18
N TYR A 93 -13.07 0.94 7.46
CA TYR A 93 -13.92 1.39 8.57
C TYR A 93 -13.11 1.77 9.83
N PRO A 94 -12.22 2.78 9.74
CA PRO A 94 -11.34 3.16 10.85
C PRO A 94 -12.08 3.72 12.08
N ASP A 95 -13.34 4.14 11.90
CA ASP A 95 -14.18 4.75 12.94
C ASP A 95 -15.29 3.80 13.46
N GLY A 96 -15.29 2.53 13.01
CA GLY A 96 -16.30 1.53 13.38
C GLY A 96 -16.06 0.89 14.76
N ASP A 97 -17.15 0.57 15.45
CA ASP A 97 -17.19 0.05 16.80
C ASP A 97 -16.88 -1.47 16.90
N GLU A 98 -16.02 -1.78 17.88
CA GLU A 98 -15.72 -3.05 18.57
C GLU A 98 -15.22 -4.28 17.77
N PHE A 99 -15.56 -4.43 16.49
CA PHE A 99 -15.03 -5.49 15.62
C PHE A 99 -14.29 -4.88 14.43
N GLY A 100 -12.99 -4.67 14.59
CA GLY A 100 -12.13 -4.21 13.49
C GLY A 100 -12.19 -5.18 12.32
N MET A 101 -12.10 -4.66 11.10
CA MET A 101 -11.96 -5.54 9.94
C MET A 101 -10.63 -6.29 10.05
N THR A 102 -10.64 -7.55 9.64
CA THR A 102 -9.41 -8.33 9.54
C THR A 102 -9.00 -8.54 8.09
N PHE A 103 -7.72 -8.85 7.92
CA PHE A 103 -7.16 -9.22 6.64
C PHE A 103 -6.20 -10.39 6.82
N SER A 104 -5.93 -11.06 5.70
CA SER A 104 -4.90 -12.09 5.60
C SER A 104 -3.94 -11.75 4.46
N MET A 105 -2.73 -12.28 4.55
CA MET A 105 -1.72 -12.18 3.51
C MET A 105 -1.42 -13.56 2.94
N SER A 106 -1.51 -13.68 1.61
CA SER A 106 -1.13 -14.89 0.89
C SER A 106 0.07 -14.63 -0.01
N LEU A 107 1.08 -15.48 0.07
CA LEU A 107 2.26 -15.36 -0.77
C LEU A 107 1.86 -15.61 -2.23
N ALA A 108 2.25 -14.70 -3.12
CA ALA A 108 2.12 -14.88 -4.57
C ALA A 108 3.38 -15.57 -5.14
N HIS A 109 4.55 -15.00 -4.85
CA HIS A 109 5.85 -15.52 -5.29
C HIS A 109 7.00 -14.84 -4.54
N VAL A 110 8.19 -15.45 -4.61
CA VAL A 110 9.47 -14.79 -4.33
C VAL A 110 10.15 -14.46 -5.64
N ALA A 111 10.73 -13.27 -5.76
CA ALA A 111 11.47 -12.85 -6.93
C ALA A 111 12.91 -12.48 -6.58
N ILE A 112 13.81 -12.78 -7.51
CA ILE A 112 15.18 -12.31 -7.55
C ILE A 112 15.29 -11.42 -8.78
N ASP A 113 15.58 -10.15 -8.55
CA ASP A 113 15.69 -9.15 -9.60
C ASP A 113 17.12 -8.61 -9.65
N ALA A 114 17.78 -8.85 -10.78
CA ALA A 114 19.13 -8.38 -11.06
C ALA A 114 19.15 -7.25 -12.11
N THR A 115 18.00 -6.86 -12.66
CA THR A 115 17.91 -5.91 -13.78
C THR A 115 17.10 -4.66 -13.44
N GLY A 116 16.25 -4.71 -12.42
CA GLY A 116 15.28 -3.67 -12.12
C GLY A 116 13.98 -3.82 -12.90
N ASP A 117 13.61 -5.03 -13.33
CA ASP A 117 12.39 -5.25 -14.11
C ASP A 117 11.13 -5.10 -13.24
N ALA A 118 10.34 -4.07 -13.50
CA ALA A 118 9.08 -3.81 -12.80
C ALA A 118 8.06 -4.95 -12.91
N SER A 119 8.17 -5.82 -13.94
CA SER A 119 7.31 -6.98 -14.07
C SER A 119 7.45 -7.92 -12.87
N THR A 120 8.62 -7.96 -12.24
CA THR A 120 8.96 -8.86 -11.11
C THR A 120 8.12 -8.59 -9.85
N PHE A 121 7.61 -7.37 -9.67
CA PHE A 121 6.69 -7.00 -8.58
C PHE A 121 5.23 -7.42 -8.81
N LYS A 122 4.83 -7.63 -10.06
CA LYS A 122 3.44 -7.98 -10.38
C LYS A 122 3.17 -9.43 -10.00
N PRO A 123 2.11 -9.75 -9.25
CA PRO A 123 1.77 -11.14 -8.97
C PRO A 123 1.79 -12.02 -10.22
N ALA A 124 2.37 -13.21 -10.13
CA ALA A 124 2.52 -14.11 -11.28
C ALA A 124 1.18 -14.68 -11.78
N THR A 125 0.15 -14.71 -10.93
CA THR A 125 -1.19 -15.19 -11.27
C THR A 125 -1.97 -14.13 -12.05
N GLN A 126 -2.65 -14.55 -13.13
CA GLN A 126 -3.50 -13.65 -13.93
C GLN A 126 -4.69 -13.08 -13.14
N ARG A 127 -5.09 -13.74 -12.05
CA ARG A 127 -6.20 -13.29 -11.21
C ARG A 127 -5.78 -13.31 -9.74
N PRO A 128 -5.74 -12.15 -9.07
CA PRO A 128 -5.53 -12.11 -7.63
C PRO A 128 -6.69 -12.80 -6.90
N PRO A 129 -6.48 -13.26 -5.66
CA PRO A 129 -7.57 -13.74 -4.80
C PRO A 129 -8.73 -12.75 -4.76
N ARG A 130 -9.97 -13.25 -4.57
CA ARG A 130 -11.12 -12.37 -4.37
C ARG A 130 -10.86 -11.47 -3.16
N TYR A 131 -11.34 -10.23 -3.24
CA TYR A 131 -11.20 -9.24 -2.17
C TYR A 131 -9.76 -8.80 -1.84
N THR A 132 -8.82 -9.03 -2.77
CA THR A 132 -7.49 -8.43 -2.69
C THR A 132 -7.61 -6.91 -2.77
N PHE A 133 -7.02 -6.20 -1.80
CA PHE A 133 -7.03 -4.74 -1.75
C PHE A 133 -5.63 -4.11 -1.83
N ALA A 134 -4.57 -4.88 -1.55
CA ALA A 134 -3.20 -4.39 -1.67
C ALA A 134 -2.23 -5.48 -2.13
N THR A 135 -1.09 -5.02 -2.66
CA THR A 135 0.10 -5.85 -2.84
C THR A 135 1.14 -5.41 -1.82
N VAL A 136 1.60 -6.36 -1.01
CA VAL A 136 2.66 -6.14 -0.02
C VAL A 136 3.94 -6.73 -0.57
N VAL A 137 5.01 -5.94 -0.58
CA VAL A 137 6.33 -6.38 -1.02
C VAL A 137 7.28 -6.33 0.16
N TYR A 138 7.81 -7.49 0.53
CA TYR A 138 8.82 -7.61 1.57
C TYR A 138 10.20 -7.72 0.93
N PHE A 139 11.05 -6.70 1.09
CA PHE A 139 12.42 -6.72 0.60
C PHE A 139 13.34 -7.38 1.63
N PHE A 140 14.03 -8.44 1.21
CA PHE A 140 15.08 -9.06 2.01
C PHE A 140 16.39 -8.29 1.87
N PRO A 141 17.34 -8.42 2.82
CA PRO A 141 18.68 -7.84 2.66
C PRO A 141 19.27 -8.22 1.30
N SER A 142 19.71 -7.21 0.56
CA SER A 142 20.07 -7.29 -0.86
C SER A 142 21.42 -6.62 -1.10
N ASN A 143 22.11 -6.97 -2.18
CA ASN A 143 23.42 -6.38 -2.54
C ASN A 143 23.38 -5.58 -3.84
N CYS A 144 22.18 -5.23 -4.32
CA CYS A 144 22.03 -4.47 -5.55
C CYS A 144 22.54 -3.02 -5.39
N VAL A 145 23.10 -2.49 -6.47
CA VAL A 145 23.35 -1.06 -6.66
C VAL A 145 22.33 -0.52 -7.66
N GLY A 146 21.64 0.56 -7.30
CA GLY A 146 20.50 1.09 -8.06
C GLY A 146 19.20 0.34 -7.73
N GLY A 147 18.24 0.36 -8.66
CA GLY A 147 16.98 -0.37 -8.50
C GLY A 147 15.93 0.37 -7.67
N ALA A 148 15.83 1.70 -7.79
CA ALA A 148 14.74 2.45 -7.18
C ALA A 148 13.37 1.84 -7.52
N VAL A 149 12.46 1.87 -6.54
CA VAL A 149 11.09 1.37 -6.72
C VAL A 149 10.17 2.56 -6.79
N THR A 150 9.70 2.86 -8.00
CA THR A 150 8.72 3.92 -8.24
C THR A 150 7.34 3.30 -8.41
N ILE A 151 6.42 3.68 -7.51
CA ILE A 151 5.00 3.30 -7.58
C ILE A 151 4.24 4.53 -8.08
N SER A 152 3.49 4.33 -9.17
CA SER A 152 2.67 5.39 -9.78
C SER A 152 1.24 4.91 -9.99
N HIS A 153 0.28 5.76 -9.63
CA HIS A 153 -1.15 5.56 -9.87
C HIS A 153 -1.83 6.90 -10.14
N GLY A 154 -2.29 7.12 -11.38
CA GLY A 154 -2.88 8.39 -11.79
C GLY A 154 -1.91 9.55 -11.60
N HIS A 155 -2.28 10.53 -10.78
CA HIS A 155 -1.45 11.69 -10.42
C HIS A 155 -0.55 11.46 -9.20
N ARG A 156 -0.59 10.26 -8.59
CA ARG A 156 0.18 9.93 -7.39
C ARG A 156 1.40 9.12 -7.78
N THR A 157 2.59 9.63 -7.46
CA THR A 157 3.86 8.93 -7.66
C THR A 157 4.69 9.00 -6.39
N THR A 158 5.23 7.86 -5.97
CA THR A 158 6.19 7.78 -4.86
C THR A 158 7.35 6.90 -5.26
N THR A 159 8.56 7.41 -5.06
CA THR A 159 9.79 6.67 -5.29
C THR A 159 10.40 6.31 -3.95
N TYR A 160 10.65 5.02 -3.76
CA TYR A 160 11.38 4.47 -2.63
C TYR A 160 12.81 4.13 -3.04
N GLU A 161 13.74 4.55 -2.19
CA GLU A 161 15.19 4.47 -2.35
C GLU A 161 15.70 5.21 -3.58
N ALA A 162 16.25 6.40 -3.33
CA ALA A 162 16.70 7.32 -4.34
C ALA A 162 17.88 6.74 -5.13
N LEU A 163 17.61 6.39 -6.39
CA LEU A 163 18.44 6.58 -7.59
C LEU A 163 17.64 5.99 -8.77
N ASP A 164 17.14 6.84 -9.67
CA ASP A 164 16.28 6.54 -10.85
C ASP A 164 16.92 5.62 -11.92
N ALA A 165 17.83 4.73 -11.51
CA ALA A 165 18.57 3.84 -12.38
C ALA A 165 18.13 2.37 -12.20
N PRO A 166 18.09 1.58 -13.28
CA PRO A 166 18.05 0.12 -13.20
C PRO A 166 19.13 -0.44 -12.29
N ILE A 167 19.00 -1.71 -11.89
CA ILE A 167 20.06 -2.38 -11.12
C ILE A 167 21.30 -2.49 -12.02
N THR A 168 22.42 -1.94 -11.56
CA THR A 168 23.69 -1.92 -12.30
C THR A 168 24.66 -3.00 -11.86
N SER A 169 24.51 -3.50 -10.63
CA SER A 169 25.27 -4.64 -10.10
C SER A 169 24.52 -5.30 -8.94
N GLY A 170 24.83 -6.57 -8.67
CA GLY A 170 24.18 -7.34 -7.59
C GLY A 170 22.76 -7.76 -7.95
N HIS A 171 21.97 -8.07 -6.92
CA HIS A 171 20.57 -8.42 -7.05
C HIS A 171 19.79 -8.00 -5.80
N ARG A 172 18.48 -7.88 -5.96
CA ARG A 172 17.54 -7.81 -4.84
C ARG A 172 16.68 -9.05 -4.78
N SER A 173 16.31 -9.43 -3.56
CA SER A 173 15.35 -10.50 -3.33
C SER A 173 14.17 -9.95 -2.56
N PHE A 174 12.97 -10.32 -2.96
CA PHE A 174 11.75 -9.88 -2.29
C PHE A 174 10.63 -10.90 -2.42
N ALA A 175 9.73 -10.91 -1.45
CA ALA A 175 8.49 -11.68 -1.47
C ALA A 175 7.32 -10.75 -1.81
N VAL A 176 6.43 -11.22 -2.68
CA VAL A 176 5.21 -10.52 -3.06
C VAL A 176 4.01 -11.23 -2.46
N TYR A 177 3.22 -10.52 -1.66
CA TYR A 177 2.00 -11.00 -1.04
C TYR A 177 0.77 -10.28 -1.59
N HIS A 178 -0.35 -11.00 -1.67
CA HIS A 178 -1.68 -10.42 -1.76
C HIS A 178 -2.20 -10.17 -0.35
N ALA A 179 -2.58 -8.94 -0.03
CA ALA A 179 -3.38 -8.65 1.15
C ALA A 179 -4.87 -8.69 0.77
N VAL A 180 -5.63 -9.48 1.52
CA VAL A 180 -7.02 -9.84 1.21
C VAL A 180 -7.88 -9.57 2.43
N TYR A 181 -9.02 -8.91 2.25
CA TYR A 181 -10.00 -8.76 3.32
C TYR A 181 -10.51 -10.13 3.74
N ASP A 182 -10.52 -10.39 5.05
CA ASP A 182 -11.26 -11.53 5.59
C ASP A 182 -12.71 -11.09 5.81
N LEU A 183 -13.60 -11.63 4.99
CA LEU A 183 -15.02 -11.28 4.99
C LEU A 183 -15.87 -12.33 5.71
N ALA A 184 -15.25 -13.27 6.44
CA ALA A 184 -15.97 -14.34 7.14
C ALA A 184 -17.09 -13.79 8.05
N ASP A 185 -16.89 -12.59 8.62
CA ASP A 185 -17.84 -11.93 9.52
C ASP A 185 -18.58 -10.72 8.90
N PHE A 186 -18.26 -10.33 7.66
CA PHE A 186 -18.78 -9.11 7.01
C PHE A 186 -19.46 -9.40 5.67
N ASP A 187 -20.71 -9.87 5.71
CA ASP A 187 -21.51 -10.20 4.51
C ASP A 187 -22.09 -8.96 3.77
N TYR A 188 -21.58 -7.75 4.05
CA TYR A 188 -22.09 -6.51 3.47
C TYR A 188 -20.99 -5.70 2.74
N ALA A 189 -21.11 -5.68 1.41
CA ALA A 189 -20.78 -4.54 0.54
C ALA A 189 -19.35 -3.96 0.50
N VAL A 190 -18.32 -4.60 1.05
CA VAL A 190 -16.93 -4.10 0.87
C VAL A 190 -16.49 -4.39 -0.56
N LYS A 191 -16.56 -3.36 -1.42
CA LYS A 191 -15.91 -3.41 -2.73
C LYS A 191 -14.40 -3.30 -2.51
N PRO A 192 -13.61 -4.33 -2.87
CA PRO A 192 -12.16 -4.26 -2.71
C PRO A 192 -11.61 -3.09 -3.53
N ARG A 193 -10.93 -2.17 -2.86
CA ARG A 193 -10.29 -1.00 -3.48
C ARG A 193 -8.81 -1.32 -3.66
N TYR A 194 -8.47 -1.85 -4.82
CA TYR A 194 -7.08 -2.17 -5.19
C TYR A 194 -6.26 -0.93 -5.61
N ALA A 195 -6.92 0.23 -5.64
CA ALA A 195 -6.34 1.51 -5.95
C ALA A 195 -6.91 2.57 -4.99
N PRO A 196 -6.14 3.60 -4.66
CA PRO A 196 -6.68 4.74 -3.92
C PRO A 196 -7.88 5.33 -4.67
N PRO A 197 -8.91 5.82 -3.97
CA PRO A 197 -9.99 6.55 -4.61
C PRO A 197 -9.44 7.74 -5.42
N PRO A 198 -10.07 8.09 -6.56
CA PRO A 198 -9.75 9.35 -7.21
C PRO A 198 -10.02 10.50 -6.24
N LEU A 199 -9.36 11.64 -6.46
CA LEU A 199 -9.77 12.86 -5.79
C LEU A 199 -11.26 13.16 -6.11
N PRO A 200 -12.03 13.68 -5.14
CA PRO A 200 -13.42 14.02 -5.39
C PRO A 200 -13.51 15.09 -6.49
N SER A 201 -14.57 15.04 -7.28
CA SER A 201 -14.91 16.12 -8.19
C SER A 201 -15.34 17.38 -7.43
N LEU A 202 -15.24 18.53 -8.10
CA LEU A 202 -15.76 19.80 -7.56
C LEU A 202 -17.25 19.70 -7.20
N GLN A 203 -18.03 18.97 -7.99
CA GLN A 203 -19.46 18.77 -7.74
C GLN A 203 -19.71 17.93 -6.47
N GLU A 204 -18.93 16.88 -6.24
CA GLU A 204 -19.02 16.06 -5.03
C GLU A 204 -18.68 16.89 -3.78
N LEU A 205 -17.63 17.73 -3.85
CA LEU A 205 -17.26 18.64 -2.77
C LEU A 205 -18.35 19.66 -2.46
N GLN A 206 -18.92 20.28 -3.50
CA GLN A 206 -20.00 21.26 -3.34
C GLN A 206 -21.29 20.63 -2.82
N LEU A 207 -21.60 19.40 -3.24
CA LEU A 207 -22.74 18.65 -2.73
C LEU A 207 -22.55 18.28 -1.25
N ALA A 208 -21.36 17.81 -0.89
CA ALA A 208 -21.01 17.46 0.48
C ALA A 208 -21.11 18.67 1.42
N ALA A 209 -20.65 19.85 0.97
CA ALA A 209 -20.79 21.09 1.73
C ALA A 209 -22.25 21.50 1.97
N ARG A 210 -23.14 21.33 0.98
CA ARG A 210 -24.57 21.68 1.10
C ARG A 210 -25.34 20.77 2.05
N ARG A 211 -24.88 19.53 2.22
CA ARG A 211 -25.52 18.52 3.08
C ARG A 211 -24.96 18.52 4.50
N PHE A 212 -23.93 19.31 4.78
CA PHE A 212 -23.32 19.36 6.10
C PHE A 212 -24.23 20.10 7.08
N GLU A 213 -24.63 19.41 8.16
CA GLU A 213 -25.58 19.96 9.14
C GLU A 213 -24.98 21.15 9.91
N PRO A 214 -25.72 22.27 10.06
CA PRO A 214 -25.20 23.50 10.69
C PRO A 214 -24.87 23.40 12.20
N ASP A 215 -25.48 22.45 12.90
CA ASP A 215 -25.51 22.42 14.37
C ASP A 215 -24.41 21.53 15.01
N GLY A 216 -23.51 20.93 14.21
CA GLY A 216 -22.43 20.05 14.65
C GLY A 216 -21.04 20.70 14.73
N HIS A 217 -20.05 20.00 15.29
CA HIS A 217 -18.65 20.44 15.24
C HIS A 217 -18.16 20.55 13.77
N ASN A 218 -17.97 21.78 13.30
CA ASN A 218 -17.82 22.18 11.90
C ASN A 218 -16.40 22.04 11.31
N SER A 219 -15.72 20.91 11.52
CA SER A 219 -14.38 20.74 10.97
C SER A 219 -14.06 19.30 10.64
N VAL A 220 -13.46 19.09 9.47
CA VAL A 220 -12.87 17.82 9.08
C VAL A 220 -11.37 18.01 8.90
N MET A 221 -10.58 17.11 9.50
CA MET A 221 -9.14 17.12 9.33
C MET A 221 -8.75 16.21 8.18
N ILE A 222 -8.02 16.74 7.21
CA ILE A 222 -7.33 15.95 6.19
C ILE A 222 -5.87 15.84 6.59
N ARG A 223 -5.38 14.61 6.72
CA ARG A 223 -3.97 14.36 6.99
C ARG A 223 -3.18 14.46 5.69
N LEU A 224 -2.27 15.43 5.63
CA LEU A 224 -1.32 15.59 4.52
C LEU A 224 -0.13 14.64 4.69
N ALA A 225 0.47 14.22 3.57
CA ALA A 225 1.63 13.35 3.58
C ALA A 225 2.91 14.08 4.01
N THR A 226 3.05 15.36 3.63
CA THR A 226 4.19 16.21 3.94
C THR A 226 4.18 16.58 5.42
N ARG A 227 5.11 16.02 6.19
CA ARG A 227 5.34 16.43 7.59
C ARG A 227 6.16 17.72 7.62
N SER A 228 5.67 18.73 8.33
CA SER A 228 6.40 19.98 8.59
C SER A 228 6.30 20.35 10.07
N ALA A 229 7.41 20.81 10.65
CA ALA A 229 7.43 21.39 11.99
C ALA A 229 6.78 22.80 12.03
N THR A 230 6.68 23.45 10.87
CA THR A 230 6.01 24.74 10.67
C THR A 230 5.10 24.62 9.46
N PRO A 231 3.87 24.10 9.64
CA PRO A 231 2.98 23.85 8.53
C PRO A 231 2.58 25.16 7.85
N THR A 232 2.84 25.26 6.55
CA THR A 232 2.42 26.38 5.69
C THR A 232 1.99 25.82 4.34
N PHE A 233 1.11 26.53 3.62
CA PHE A 233 0.63 26.08 2.32
C PHE A 233 1.65 26.24 1.19
N GLY A 234 2.55 27.23 1.27
CA GLY A 234 3.50 27.57 0.20
C GLY A 234 4.44 26.42 -0.23
N PRO A 235 5.00 25.63 0.70
CA PRO A 235 5.90 24.52 0.36
C PRO A 235 5.21 23.24 -0.10
N LEU A 236 3.87 23.18 -0.12
CA LEU A 236 3.16 21.95 -0.52
C LEU A 236 3.44 21.62 -1.99
N THR A 237 3.70 20.35 -2.27
CA THR A 237 3.95 19.83 -3.62
C THR A 237 3.22 18.50 -3.81
N GLY A 238 3.16 18.02 -5.05
CA GLY A 238 2.60 16.69 -5.36
C GLY A 238 1.16 16.51 -4.88
N PRO A 239 0.83 15.38 -4.23
CA PRO A 239 -0.54 15.07 -3.78
C PRO A 239 -1.15 16.11 -2.83
N ASP A 240 -0.37 16.60 -1.86
CA ASP A 240 -0.88 17.56 -0.87
C ASP A 240 -1.26 18.90 -1.51
N LYS A 241 -0.48 19.34 -2.51
CA LYS A 241 -0.83 20.52 -3.30
C LYS A 241 -2.08 20.30 -4.15
N ALA A 242 -2.21 19.14 -4.79
CA ALA A 242 -3.38 18.81 -5.60
C ALA A 242 -4.68 18.82 -4.76
N ILE A 243 -4.61 18.33 -3.52
CA ILE A 243 -5.73 18.38 -2.57
C ILE A 243 -6.07 19.83 -2.22
N LEU A 244 -5.08 20.64 -1.85
CA LEU A 244 -5.31 22.05 -1.52
C LEU A 244 -5.91 22.82 -2.70
N ASP A 245 -5.33 22.69 -3.90
CA ASP A 245 -5.78 23.39 -5.10
C ASP A 245 -7.24 23.02 -5.43
N LEU A 246 -7.61 21.75 -5.24
CA LEU A 246 -8.98 21.27 -5.44
C LEU A 246 -9.96 21.84 -4.40
N LEU A 247 -9.59 21.86 -3.12
CA LEU A 247 -10.43 22.43 -2.06
C LEU A 247 -10.64 23.94 -2.25
N LEU A 248 -9.58 24.65 -2.64
CA LEU A 248 -9.66 26.08 -2.99
C LEU A 248 -10.56 26.30 -4.21
N ALA A 249 -10.45 25.46 -5.24
CA ALA A 249 -11.28 25.56 -6.43
C ALA A 249 -12.77 25.25 -6.17
N ALA A 250 -13.09 24.47 -5.13
CA ALA A 250 -14.47 24.19 -4.75
C ALA A 250 -15.18 25.41 -4.16
N ASP A 251 -14.43 26.34 -3.55
CA ASP A 251 -14.89 27.64 -3.01
C ASP A 251 -16.07 27.52 -2.03
N VAL A 252 -16.06 26.48 -1.20
CA VAL A 252 -17.13 26.18 -0.22
C VAL A 252 -16.60 25.79 1.17
N PHE A 253 -15.28 25.88 1.40
CA PHE A 253 -14.64 25.52 2.67
C PHE A 253 -13.69 26.60 3.15
N ASP A 254 -13.73 26.89 4.45
CA ASP A 254 -12.63 27.56 5.13
C ASP A 254 -11.52 26.54 5.41
N ILE A 255 -10.29 26.86 5.00
CA ILE A 255 -9.15 25.95 5.09
C ILE A 255 -8.10 26.53 6.03
N ALA A 256 -7.71 25.75 7.04
CA ALA A 256 -6.61 26.06 7.94
C ALA A 256 -5.59 24.91 7.94
N ILE A 257 -4.32 25.24 8.19
CA ILE A 257 -3.25 24.26 8.38
C ILE A 257 -2.76 24.32 9.82
N ARG A 258 -2.51 23.15 10.42
CA ARG A 258 -2.11 23.00 11.82
C ARG A 258 -1.04 21.93 11.98
#